data_AF-A0A0N4X303-F1
#
_entry.id   AF-A0A0N4X303-F1
#
_cell.length_a   1.000
_cell.length_b   1.000
_cell.length_c   1.000
_cell.angle_alpha   90.00
_cell.angle_beta   90.00
_cell.angle_gamma   90.00
#
_symmetry.space_group_name_H-M   'P 1'
#
loop_
_entity.id
_entity.type
_entity.pdbx_description
1 polymer ?
#
loop_
_entity_poly.entity_id
_entity_poly.type
_entity_poly.pdbx_seq_one_letter_code
_entity_poly.pdbx_strand_id
1 'polypeptide(L)' 'MGTFTLPYFIRTAIWDKKGYWIAFFPLAYIGRCWENAGYAKVEMMKGRSKMYADRIRSLPKNADPWKY' A
#
# COMPACT_ATOMS: atom_id res chain seq x y z
N MET A 1 38.02 -4.71 7.27
CA MET A 1 36.67 -4.66 6.65
C MET A 1 36.36 -6.08 6.17
N GLY A 2 35.36 -6.73 6.77
CA GLY A 2 35.10 -8.16 6.54
C GLY A 2 34.67 -8.44 5.10
N THR A 3 35.17 -9.53 4.53
CA THR A 3 34.80 -10.04 3.21
C THR A 3 33.31 -10.39 3.20
N PHE A 4 32.51 -9.56 2.55
CA PHE A 4 31.09 -9.82 2.34
C PHE A 4 30.94 -11.04 1.44
N THR A 5 30.61 -12.19 2.03
CA THR A 5 30.29 -13.40 1.28
C THR A 5 28.78 -13.58 1.25
N LEU A 6 28.23 -13.89 0.08
CA LEU A 6 26.80 -14.19 -0.10
C LEU A 6 26.22 -15.17 0.95
N PRO A 7 26.88 -16.30 1.27
CA PRO A 7 26.34 -17.23 2.27
C PRO A 7 26.29 -16.62 3.67
N TYR A 8 27.27 -15.80 4.06
CA TYR A 8 27.28 -15.11 5.34
C TYR A 8 26.14 -14.09 5.43
N PHE A 9 25.88 -13.36 4.35
CA PHE A 9 24.77 -12.41 4.26
C PHE A 9 23.42 -13.08 4.38
N ILE A 10 23.19 -14.19 3.67
CA ILE A 10 21.91 -14.92 3.73
C ILE A 10 21.65 -15.42 5.15
N ARG A 11 22.68 -15.96 5.83
CA ARG A 11 22.56 -16.41 7.23
C ARG A 11 22.22 -15.26 8.18
N THR A 12 22.91 -14.13 8.07
CA THR A 12 22.67 -12.98 8.96
C THR A 12 21.35 -12.26 8.67
N ALA A 13 20.96 -12.11 7.41
CA ALA A 13 19.77 -11.37 7.02
C ALA A 13 18.47 -12.16 7.20
N ILE A 14 18.49 -13.48 7.00
CA ILE A 14 17.29 -14.32 7.04
C ILE A 14 17.24 -15.12 8.35
N TRP A 15 18.31 -15.82 8.71
CA TRP A 15 18.29 -16.76 9.83
C TRP A 15 18.36 -16.06 11.19
N ASP A 16 19.30 -15.12 11.35
CA ASP A 16 19.47 -14.40 12.63
C ASP A 16 18.33 -13.39 12.88
N LYS A 17 17.63 -12.98 11.83
CA LYS A 17 16.49 -12.04 11.90
C LYS A 17 15.12 -12.70 11.72
N LYS A 18 15.03 -14.03 11.79
CA LYS A 18 13.78 -14.79 11.60
C LYS A 18 12.58 -14.26 12.41
N GLY A 19 12.82 -13.79 13.64
CA GLY A 19 11.76 -13.21 14.48
C GLY A 19 11.18 -11.92 13.89
N TYR A 20 12.02 -11.06 13.34
CA TYR A 20 11.58 -9.85 12.64
C TYR A 20 10.80 -10.18 11.37
N TRP A 21 11.22 -11.19 10.61
CA TRP A 21 10.48 -11.65 9.44
C TRP A 21 9.10 -12.20 9.80
N ILE A 22 9.01 -13.02 10.87
CA ILE A 22 7.74 -13.55 11.37
C ILE A 22 6.79 -12.42 11.79
N ALA A 23 7.31 -11.35 12.41
CA ALA A 23 6.50 -10.19 12.78
C ALA A 23 6.17 -9.28 11.58
N PHE A 24 7.06 -9.17 10.59
CA PHE A 24 6.89 -8.31 9.43
C PHE A 24 5.70 -8.70 8.57
N PHE A 25 5.53 -10.00 8.25
CA PHE A 25 4.42 -10.46 7.41
C PHE A 25 3.02 -10.10 7.93
N PRO A 26 2.66 -10.38 9.20
CA PRO A 26 1.36 -10.00 9.73
C PRO A 26 1.21 -8.48 9.84
N LEU A 27 2.26 -7.74 10.22
CA LEU A 27 2.21 -6.27 10.27
C LEU A 27 2.00 -5.66 8.88
N ALA A 28 2.70 -6.17 7.85
CA ALA A 28 2.52 -5.72 6.47
C ALA A 28 1.11 -6.02 5.96
N TYR A 29 0.57 -7.20 6.29
CA TYR A 29 -0.80 -7.56 5.95
C TYR A 29 -1.84 -6.65 6.63
N ILE A 30 -1.72 -6.45 7.94
CA ILE A 30 -2.60 -5.56 8.70
C ILE A 30 -2.52 -4.13 8.16
N GLY A 31 -1.31 -3.62 7.89
CA GLY A 31 -1.11 -2.30 7.30
C GLY A 31 -1.82 -2.16 5.95
N ARG A 32 -1.74 -3.17 5.09
CA ARG A 32 -2.45 -3.17 3.80
C ARG A 32 -3.97 -3.21 3.96
N CYS A 33 -4.48 -4.01 4.89
CA CYS A 33 -5.91 -4.06 5.21
C CYS A 33 -6.42 -2.72 5.78
N TRP A 34 -5.64 -2.10 6.65
CA TRP A 34 -5.94 -0.79 7.22
C TRP A 34 -6.03 0.29 6.15
N GLU A 35 -5.02 0.35 5.28
CA GLU A 35 -4.98 1.31 4.19
C GLU A 35 -6.17 1.14 3.24
N ASN A 36 -6.48 -0.10 2.86
CA ASN A 36 -7.65 -0.41 2.03
C ASN A 36 -8.97 0.01 2.69
N ALA A 37 -9.12 -0.18 4.01
CA ALA A 37 -10.30 0.26 4.74
C ALA A 37 -10.44 1.81 4.75
N GLY A 38 -9.32 2.52 4.89
CA GLY A 38 -9.25 3.97 4.74
C GLY A 38 -9.66 4.42 3.34
N TYR A 39 -9.07 3.84 2.30
CA TYR A 39 -9.41 4.13 0.91
C TYR A 39 -10.86 3.83 0.58
N ALA A 40 -11.43 2.73 1.08
CA ALA A 40 -12.84 2.40 0.86
C ALA A 40 -13.77 3.50 1.39
N LYS A 41 -13.44 4.12 2.54
CA LYS A 41 -14.21 5.25 3.09
C LYS A 41 -14.11 6.50 2.23
N VAL A 42 -12.91 6.80 1.73
CA VAL A 42 -12.68 7.93 0.80
C VAL A 42 -13.36 7.67 -0.54
N GLU A 43 -13.39 6.42 -0.99
CA GLU A 43 -14.05 6.01 -2.23
C GLU A 43 -15.56 6.29 -2.21
N MET A 44 -16.22 6.14 -1.05
CA MET A 44 -17.63 6.55 -0.90
C MET A 44 -17.86 8.07 -1.06
N MET A 45 -16.82 8.88 -0.95
CA MET A 45 -16.87 10.32 -1.16
C MET A 45 -16.54 10.72 -2.61
N LYS A 46 -16.07 9.77 -3.45
CA LYS A 46 -15.83 10.04 -4.88
C LYS A 46 -17.10 10.56 -5.53
N GLY A 47 -16.96 11.64 -6.30
CA GLY A 47 -18.09 12.21 -7.03
C GLY A 47 -18.98 13.17 -6.21
N ARG A 48 -18.80 13.26 -4.88
CA ARG A 48 -19.65 14.06 -3.99
C ARG A 48 -19.05 15.42 -3.60
N SER A 49 -17.79 15.67 -3.94
CA SER A 49 -17.11 16.93 -3.63
C SER A 49 -17.65 18.09 -4.49
N LYS A 50 -18.05 19.20 -3.87
CA LYS A 50 -18.45 20.43 -4.58
C LYS A 50 -17.30 21.05 -5.38
N MET A 51 -16.06 20.93 -4.88
CA MET A 51 -14.86 21.47 -5.51
C MET A 51 -14.57 20.89 -6.91
N TYR A 52 -14.97 19.64 -7.15
CA TYR A 52 -14.71 18.94 -8.42
C TYR A 52 -16.00 18.60 -9.20
N ALA A 53 -17.15 19.17 -8.79
CA ALA A 53 -18.45 18.85 -9.37
C ALA A 53 -18.50 19.12 -10.89
N ASP A 54 -17.86 20.20 -11.34
CA ASP A 54 -17.81 20.57 -12.76
C ASP A 54 -16.89 19.65 -13.57
N ARG A 55 -15.78 19.18 -12.98
CA ARG A 55 -14.89 18.19 -13.61
C ARG A 55 -15.59 16.84 -13.76
N ILE A 56 -16.38 16.42 -12.78
CA ILE A 56 -17.16 15.17 -12.85
C ILE A 56 -18.20 15.24 -13.98
N ARG A 57 -18.83 16.41 -14.20
CA ARG A 57 -19.80 16.62 -15.29
C ARG A 57 -19.17 16.59 -16.68
N SER A 58 -17.87 16.91 -16.81
CA SER A 58 -17.17 16.88 -18.09
C SER A 58 -16.60 15.50 -18.45
N LEU A 59 -16.55 14.56 -17.51
CA LEU A 59 -16.11 13.20 -17.74
C LEU A 59 -17.20 12.38 -18.48
N PRO A 60 -16.82 11.46 -19.38
CA PRO A 60 -17.76 10.50 -19.96
C PRO A 60 -18.38 9.65 -18.85
N LYS A 61 -19.66 9.27 -19.01
CA LYS A 61 -20.45 8.53 -17.98
C LYS A 61 -19.79 7.23 -17.49
N ASN A 62 -18.84 6.69 -18.25
CA ASN A 62 -18.20 5.40 -18.00
C ASN A 62 -16.76 5.55 -17.48
N ALA A 63 -16.27 6.79 -17.34
CA ALA A 63 -14.92 7.08 -16.88
C ALA A 63 -14.92 7.29 -15.36
N ASP A 64 -13.97 6.65 -14.68
CA ASP A 64 -13.73 6.90 -13.26
C ASP A 64 -13.06 8.28 -13.10
N PRO A 65 -13.69 9.23 -12.38
CA PRO A 65 -13.15 10.58 -12.19
C PRO A 65 -11.79 10.63 -11.50
N TRP A 66 -11.38 9.52 -10.87
CA TRP A 66 -10.21 9.42 -10.01
C TRP A 66 -9.20 8.40 -10.49
N LYS A 67 -9.38 7.84 -11.70
CA LYS A 67 -8.42 6.91 -12.30
C LYS A 67 -7.29 7.67 -13.01
N TYR A 68 -6.50 8.44 -12.25
CA TYR A 68 -5.23 9.06 -12.65
C TYR A 68 -4.37 9.28 -11.40
#